data_AF-A0A8B6GWZ3-F1
#
_entry.id   AF-A0A8B6GWZ3-F1
#
_cell.length_a   1.000
_cell.length_b   1.000
_cell.length_c   1.000
_cell.angle_alpha   90.00
_cell.angle_beta   90.00
_cell.angle_gamma   90.00
#
_symmetry.space_group_name_H-M   'P 1'
#
loop_
_entity.id
_entity.type
_entity.pdbx_description
1 polymer ?
#
loop_
_entity_poly.entity_id
_entity_poly.type
_entity_poly.pdbx_seq_one_letter_code
_entity_poly.pdbx_strand_id
1 'polypeptide(L)'
;MKSHDVDLKSIYLFILTVDTVICFSWNTLNLPKEHIPYFFNNNPDIKEECKRDEKCPFQDSLSIQKCWGYEEKCPSDQRMIAPSCPGGSRGWAKDKATQVHEFWKAADFGYMKERRNELKVICQPESE
;
A
#
# COMPACT_ATOMS: atom_id res chain seq x y z
N MET A 1 12.77 36.95 47.35
CA MET A 1 12.00 35.82 46.79
C MET A 1 11.15 36.38 45.66
N LYS A 2 11.65 36.38 44.41
CA LYS A 2 10.94 36.98 43.27
C LYS A 2 9.98 35.94 42.69
N SER A 3 8.69 36.23 42.78
CA SER A 3 7.63 35.48 42.10
C SER A 3 7.82 35.67 40.61
N HIS A 4 8.12 34.59 39.90
CA HIS A 4 8.12 34.58 38.44
C HIS A 4 6.66 34.45 37.99
N ASP A 5 6.07 35.59 37.64
CA ASP A 5 4.76 35.65 37.01
C ASP A 5 4.90 35.12 35.57
N VAL A 6 4.50 33.88 35.34
CA VAL A 6 4.53 33.26 34.02
C VAL A 6 3.30 33.76 33.27
N ASP A 7 3.51 34.70 32.35
CA ASP A 7 2.46 35.34 31.56
C ASP A 7 1.61 34.31 30.81
N LEU A 8 0.29 34.32 31.06
CA LEU A 8 -0.70 33.47 30.42
C LEU A 8 -0.67 33.57 28.89
N LYS A 9 -0.26 34.72 28.34
CA LYS A 9 -0.03 34.92 26.90
C LYS A 9 1.19 34.17 26.39
N SER A 10 2.24 34.05 27.21
CA SER A 10 3.42 33.23 26.88
C SER A 10 3.08 31.73 26.88
N ILE A 11 2.16 31.29 27.73
CA ILE A 11 1.63 29.91 27.70
C ILE A 11 0.79 29.69 26.44
N TYR A 12 -0.10 30.63 26.08
CA TYR A 12 -0.95 30.53 24.88
C TYR A 12 -0.13 30.55 23.57
N LEU A 13 0.92 31.37 23.52
CA LEU A 13 1.84 31.42 22.38
C LEU A 13 2.64 30.12 22.23
N PHE A 14 2.99 29.47 23.35
CA PHE A 14 3.65 28.17 23.35
C PHE A 14 2.70 27.06 22.86
N ILE A 15 1.45 27.04 23.32
CA ILE A 15 0.43 26.06 22.89
C ILE A 15 0.10 26.19 21.39
N LEU A 16 0.06 27.41 20.84
CA LEU A 16 -0.17 27.65 19.40
C LEU A 16 1.01 27.21 18.50
N THR A 17 2.19 26.93 19.06
CA THR A 17 3.36 26.42 18.31
C THR A 17 3.54 24.91 18.42
N VAL A 18 2.75 24.23 19.25
CA VAL A 18 2.78 22.78 19.45
C VAL A 18 1.56 22.14 18.78
N ASP A 19 1.23 22.58 17.57
CA ASP A 19 0.60 21.68 16.60
C ASP A 19 1.71 20.75 16.11
N THR A 20 2.06 19.75 16.91
CA THR A 20 2.88 18.64 16.43
C THR A 20 2.04 17.90 15.41
N VAL A 21 2.18 18.28 14.14
CA VAL A 21 1.70 17.48 13.01
C VAL A 21 2.39 16.13 13.15
N ILE A 22 1.63 15.11 13.59
CA ILE A 22 2.07 13.73 13.52
C ILE A 22 2.13 13.42 12.02
N CYS A 23 3.32 13.55 11.45
CA CYS A 23 3.57 13.28 10.05
C CYS A 23 4.13 11.87 9.93
N PHE A 24 3.65 11.10 8.95
CA PHE A 24 4.19 9.78 8.64
C PHE A 24 5.67 9.89 8.29
N SER A 25 6.52 9.16 9.02
CA SER A 25 7.95 9.13 8.72
C SER A 25 8.22 8.25 7.52
N TRP A 26 8.42 8.86 6.35
CA TRP A 26 8.72 8.15 5.09
C TRP A 26 9.97 7.28 5.16
N ASN A 27 10.90 7.58 6.07
CA ASN A 27 12.11 6.77 6.31
C ASN A 27 11.80 5.38 6.90
N THR A 28 10.62 5.20 7.49
CA THR A 28 10.19 3.89 8.01
C THR A 28 9.63 2.99 6.93
N LEU A 29 9.24 3.55 5.78
CA LEU A 29 8.76 2.79 4.62
C LEU A 29 9.94 2.15 3.87
N ASN A 30 10.44 1.05 4.43
CA ASN A 30 11.56 0.28 3.89
C ASN A 30 11.09 -0.69 2.79
N LEU A 31 10.68 -0.15 1.65
CA LEU A 31 10.28 -0.90 0.47
C LEU A 31 11.16 -0.55 -0.74
N PRO A 32 11.45 -1.50 -1.64
CA PRO A 32 11.99 -1.20 -2.96
C PRO A 32 11.11 -0.17 -3.67
N LYS A 33 11.72 0.75 -4.42
CA LYS A 33 10.99 1.83 -5.12
C LYS A 33 9.93 1.28 -6.07
N GLU A 34 10.22 0.14 -6.68
CA GLU A 34 9.34 -0.57 -7.61
C GLU A 34 8.06 -1.07 -6.93
N HIS A 35 8.08 -1.29 -5.61
CA HIS A 35 6.94 -1.78 -4.84
C HIS A 35 6.04 -0.65 -4.31
N ILE A 36 6.52 0.59 -4.34
CA ILE A 36 5.80 1.75 -3.78
C ILE A 36 4.42 1.95 -4.44
N PRO A 37 4.26 1.88 -5.78
CA PRO A 37 2.94 1.97 -6.40
C PRO A 37 1.95 0.90 -5.92
N TYR A 38 2.42 -0.34 -5.72
CA TYR A 38 1.61 -1.46 -5.24
C TYR A 38 1.20 -1.26 -3.77
N PHE A 39 2.11 -0.74 -2.95
CA PHE A 39 1.83 -0.37 -1.57
C PHE A 39 0.77 0.73 -1.49
N PHE A 40 0.92 1.82 -2.23
CA PHE A 40 -0.05 2.91 -2.25
C PHE A 40 -1.42 2.49 -2.80
N ASN A 41 -1.49 1.52 -3.71
CA ASN A 41 -2.76 0.98 -4.18
C ASN A 41 -3.53 0.23 -3.06
N ASN A 42 -2.83 -0.36 -2.11
CA ASN A 42 -3.43 -1.08 -0.98
C ASN A 42 -3.61 -0.21 0.28
N ASN A 43 -2.98 0.97 0.34
CA ASN A 43 -3.02 1.90 1.48
C ASN A 43 -3.38 3.32 1.01
N PRO A 44 -4.65 3.56 0.63
CA PRO A 44 -5.09 4.81 0.01
C PRO A 44 -5.00 6.01 0.96
N ASP A 45 -5.17 5.79 2.27
CA ASP A 45 -4.97 6.76 3.34
C ASP A 45 -3.52 7.28 3.38
N ILE A 46 -2.55 6.36 3.38
CA ILE A 46 -1.11 6.71 3.36
C ILE A 46 -0.73 7.37 2.03
N LYS A 47 -1.33 6.92 0.92
CA LYS A 47 -1.15 7.56 -0.40
C LYS A 47 -1.59 9.02 -0.37
N GLU A 48 -2.75 9.31 0.19
CA GLU A 48 -3.27 10.68 0.29
C GLU A 48 -2.47 11.53 1.29
N GLU A 49 -1.88 10.93 2.32
CA GLU A 49 -0.92 11.62 3.20
C GLU A 49 0.34 12.03 2.43
N CYS A 50 0.94 11.11 1.67
CA CYS A 50 2.10 11.41 0.82
C CYS A 50 1.80 12.54 -0.17
N LYS A 51 0.60 12.52 -0.77
CA LYS A 51 0.16 13.55 -1.73
C LYS A 51 0.08 14.95 -1.11
N ARG A 52 -0.26 15.07 0.17
CA ARG A 52 -0.35 16.36 0.88
C ARG A 52 1.00 16.80 1.45
N ASP A 53 1.93 15.88 1.66
CA ASP A 53 3.24 16.17 2.22
C ASP A 53 4.28 16.47 1.14
N GLU A 54 4.70 17.73 1.07
CA GLU A 54 5.78 18.19 0.20
C GLU A 54 7.11 17.46 0.44
N LYS A 55 7.31 16.88 1.62
CA LYS A 55 8.52 16.11 1.98
C LYS A 55 8.43 14.63 1.63
N CYS A 56 7.29 14.14 1.14
CA CYS A 56 7.19 12.74 0.73
C CYS A 56 8.16 12.43 -0.43
N PRO A 57 9.07 11.45 -0.29
CA PRO A 57 10.07 11.15 -1.32
C PRO A 57 9.50 10.32 -2.49
N PHE A 58 8.19 10.01 -2.46
CA PHE A 58 7.54 9.07 -3.37
C PHE A 58 6.50 9.72 -4.28
N GLN A 59 6.52 11.05 -4.45
CA GLN A 59 5.57 11.80 -5.28
C GLN A 59 5.42 11.21 -6.69
N ASP A 60 6.54 10.83 -7.32
CA ASP A 60 6.56 10.26 -8.67
C ASP A 60 5.81 8.92 -8.78
N SER A 61 5.60 8.22 -7.66
CA SER A 61 4.92 6.93 -7.61
C SER A 61 3.41 7.05 -7.42
N LEU A 62 2.88 8.24 -7.08
CA LEU A 62 1.46 8.42 -6.73
C LEU A 62 0.51 8.24 -7.93
N SER A 63 0.96 8.58 -9.14
CA SER A 63 0.19 8.47 -10.38
C SER A 63 0.25 7.06 -11.00
N ILE A 64 1.20 6.23 -10.57
CA ILE A 64 1.43 4.91 -11.13
C ILE A 64 0.35 3.94 -10.61
N GLN A 65 -0.44 3.38 -11.53
CA GLN A 65 -1.42 2.36 -11.20
C GLN A 65 -0.82 0.96 -11.34
N LYS A 66 -0.61 0.31 -10.20
CA LYS A 66 -0.15 -1.08 -10.10
C LYS A 66 -0.82 -1.79 -8.94
N CYS A 67 -0.93 -3.10 -9.05
CA CYS A 67 -1.58 -3.95 -8.07
C CYS A 67 -0.90 -5.33 -8.04
N TRP A 68 -0.92 -6.00 -6.89
CA TRP A 68 -0.20 -7.27 -6.74
C TRP A 68 -0.84 -8.38 -7.59
N GLY A 69 -2.16 -8.34 -7.75
CA GLY A 69 -2.92 -9.34 -8.49
C GLY A 69 -4.00 -10.02 -7.65
N TYR A 70 -3.90 -9.95 -6.32
CA TYR A 70 -4.91 -10.52 -5.43
C TYR A 70 -6.09 -9.58 -5.19
N GLU A 71 -5.96 -8.30 -5.49
CA GLU A 71 -7.00 -7.30 -5.30
C GLU A 71 -8.21 -7.61 -6.22
N GLU A 72 -9.41 -7.17 -5.82
CA GLU A 72 -10.62 -7.39 -6.61
C GLU A 72 -10.55 -6.68 -7.97
N LYS A 73 -10.09 -5.43 -7.97
CA LYS A 73 -9.97 -4.57 -9.14
C LYS A 73 -8.51 -4.47 -9.59
N CYS A 74 -7.96 -5.59 -10.09
CA CYS A 74 -6.58 -5.65 -10.58
C CYS A 74 -6.49 -6.30 -11.97
N PRO A 75 -6.48 -5.48 -13.05
CA PRO A 75 -6.37 -5.98 -14.41
C PRO A 75 -4.96 -6.56 -14.65
N SER A 76 -4.84 -7.51 -15.59
CA SER A 76 -3.63 -8.31 -15.77
C SER A 76 -2.40 -7.51 -16.19
N ASP A 77 -2.58 -6.39 -16.88
CA ASP A 77 -1.53 -5.45 -17.33
C ASP A 77 -0.97 -4.58 -16.19
N GLN A 78 -1.71 -4.44 -15.09
CA GLN A 78 -1.29 -3.70 -13.90
C GLN A 78 -0.64 -4.58 -12.83
N ARG A 79 -0.58 -5.91 -13.04
CA ARG A 79 0.03 -6.87 -12.10
C ARG A 79 1.55 -6.71 -12.04
N MET A 80 2.14 -7.25 -10.97
CA MET A 80 3.58 -7.17 -10.74
C MET A 80 4.41 -7.85 -11.84
N ILE A 81 3.96 -9.01 -12.29
CA ILE A 81 4.73 -9.86 -13.18
C ILE A 81 3.80 -10.38 -14.27
N ALA A 82 4.20 -10.18 -15.52
CA ALA A 82 3.69 -10.95 -16.65
C ALA A 82 4.78 -11.97 -17.02
N PRO A 83 4.65 -13.26 -16.64
CA PRO A 83 5.69 -14.24 -16.90
C PRO A 83 5.86 -14.44 -18.41
N SER A 84 7.10 -14.45 -18.87
CA SER A 84 7.43 -14.96 -20.20
C SER A 84 7.53 -16.48 -20.12
N CYS A 85 6.70 -17.19 -20.88
CA CYS A 85 6.72 -18.64 -20.95
C CYS A 85 7.34 -19.09 -22.29
N PRO A 86 8.67 -19.23 -22.40
CA PRO A 86 9.29 -19.76 -23.61
C PRO A 86 8.98 -21.27 -23.78
N GLY A 87 8.73 -21.72 -25.01
CA GLY A 87 8.43 -23.13 -25.36
C GLY A 87 6.97 -23.41 -25.69
N GLY A 88 6.58 -24.66 -25.95
CA GLY A 88 5.18 -25.04 -26.21
C GLY A 88 4.34 -25.12 -24.92
N SER A 89 3.02 -25.05 -25.04
CA SER A 89 2.13 -25.49 -23.95
C SER A 89 2.22 -27.02 -23.88
N ARG A 90 2.93 -27.55 -22.90
CA ARG A 90 3.29 -28.98 -22.79
C ARG A 90 2.10 -29.87 -22.39
N GLY A 91 0.92 -29.66 -23.01
CA GLY A 91 -0.31 -30.41 -22.76
C GLY A 91 -1.15 -29.96 -21.56
N TRP A 92 -0.63 -29.11 -20.66
CA TRP A 92 -1.33 -28.64 -19.47
C TRP A 92 -2.11 -27.32 -19.65
N ALA A 93 -1.95 -26.65 -20.81
CA ALA A 93 -2.68 -25.43 -21.16
C ALA A 93 -3.01 -25.43 -22.66
N LYS A 94 -4.19 -24.92 -23.03
CA LYS A 94 -4.67 -24.90 -24.42
C LYS A 94 -3.90 -23.91 -25.30
N ASP A 95 -3.51 -22.78 -24.72
CA ASP A 95 -2.79 -21.71 -25.38
C ASP A 95 -1.89 -20.96 -24.38
N LYS A 96 -1.17 -19.95 -24.88
CA LYS A 96 -0.24 -19.15 -24.06
C LYS A 96 -0.93 -18.28 -23.02
N ALA A 97 -2.10 -17.73 -23.34
CA ALA A 97 -2.85 -16.91 -22.39
C ALA A 97 -3.30 -17.75 -21.20
N THR A 98 -3.81 -18.96 -21.47
CA THR A 98 -4.16 -19.96 -20.46
C THR A 98 -2.93 -20.35 -19.63
N GLN A 99 -1.78 -20.57 -20.28
CA GLN A 99 -0.54 -20.91 -19.57
C GLN A 99 -0.13 -19.85 -18.54
N VAL A 100 -0.17 -18.57 -18.94
CA VAL A 100 0.14 -17.43 -18.07
C VAL A 100 -0.91 -17.27 -16.97
N HIS A 101 -2.19 -17.46 -17.30
CA HIS A 101 -3.28 -17.39 -16.32
C HIS A 101 -3.17 -18.47 -15.23
N GLU A 102 -2.93 -19.71 -15.62
CA GLU A 102 -2.78 -20.83 -14.68
C GLU A 102 -1.52 -20.67 -13.81
N PHE A 103 -0.42 -20.16 -14.37
CA PHE A 103 0.75 -19.78 -13.58
C PHE A 103 0.37 -18.72 -12.53
N TRP A 104 -0.32 -17.65 -12.94
CA TRP A 104 -0.75 -16.60 -12.01
C TRP A 104 -1.64 -17.16 -10.90
N LYS A 105 -2.58 -18.03 -11.26
CA LYS A 105 -3.54 -18.64 -10.35
C LYS A 105 -2.89 -19.58 -9.33
N ALA A 106 -1.92 -20.39 -9.75
CA ALA A 106 -1.35 -21.45 -8.92
C ALA A 106 -0.03 -21.09 -8.22
N ALA A 107 0.79 -20.24 -8.84
CA ALA A 107 2.18 -20.01 -8.44
C ALA A 107 2.54 -18.52 -8.22
N ASP A 108 1.60 -17.62 -8.42
CA ASP A 108 1.76 -16.17 -8.22
C ASP A 108 0.66 -15.63 -7.29
N PHE A 109 0.45 -14.31 -7.25
CA PHE A 109 -0.56 -13.64 -6.41
C PHE A 109 -2.01 -14.09 -6.63
N GLY A 110 -2.32 -14.82 -7.71
CA GLY A 110 -3.62 -15.48 -7.86
C GLY A 110 -3.87 -16.55 -6.80
N TYR A 111 -2.82 -17.22 -6.32
CA TYR A 111 -2.92 -18.14 -5.20
C TYR A 111 -3.33 -17.41 -3.92
N MET A 112 -2.71 -16.26 -3.63
CA MET A 112 -3.03 -15.43 -2.48
C MET A 112 -4.47 -14.91 -2.53
N LYS A 113 -4.98 -14.59 -3.73
CA LYS A 113 -6.37 -14.23 -3.95
C LYS A 113 -7.32 -15.32 -3.48
N GLU A 114 -7.06 -16.55 -3.90
CA GLU A 114 -7.88 -17.71 -3.56
C GLU A 114 -7.85 -17.97 -2.04
N ARG A 115 -6.66 -17.96 -1.43
CA ARG A 115 -6.51 -18.11 0.03
C ARG A 115 -7.25 -17.01 0.81
N ARG A 116 -7.20 -15.77 0.34
CA ARG A 116 -7.93 -14.65 0.97
C ARG A 116 -9.44 -14.85 0.88
N ASN A 117 -9.95 -15.31 -0.26
CA ASN A 117 -11.39 -15.55 -0.45
C ASN A 117 -11.92 -16.71 0.40
N GLU A 118 -11.04 -17.60 0.87
CA GLU A 118 -11.39 -18.70 1.77
C GLU A 118 -11.40 -18.29 3.25
N LEU A 119 -10.88 -17.11 3.60
CA LEU A 119 -10.84 -16.64 4.98
C LEU A 119 -12.26 -16.43 5.52
N LYS A 120 -12.45 -16.88 6.77
CA LYS A 120 -13.70 -16.71 7.51
C LYS A 120 -13.41 -15.99 8.82
N VAL A 121 -14.29 -15.07 9.19
CA VAL A 121 -14.26 -14.42 10.49
C VAL A 121 -14.75 -15.42 11.53
N ILE A 122 -13.90 -15.80 12.48
CA ILE A 122 -14.27 -16.66 13.60
C ILE A 122 -14.76 -15.82 14.79
N CYS A 123 -14.15 -14.66 15.00
CA CYS A 123 -14.52 -13.70 16.02
C CYS A 123 -14.39 -12.27 15.47
N GLN A 124 -15.29 -11.39 15.88
CA GLN A 124 -15.23 -9.95 15.61
C GLN A 124 -15.33 -9.18 16.93
N PRO A 125 -14.72 -7.99 17.04
CA PRO A 125 -14.92 -7.14 18.22
C PRO A 125 -16.40 -6.78 18.39
N GLU A 126 -16.83 -6.58 19.63
CA GLU A 126 -18.13 -6.00 19.91
C GLU A 126 -18.13 -4.55 19.40
N SER A 127 -19.17 -4.18 18.66
CA SER A 127 -19.34 -2.80 18.20
C SER A 127 -19.60 -1.88 19.40
N GLU A 128 -18.83 -0.80 19.52
CA GLU A 128 -19.09 0.31 20.46
C GLU A 128 -20.39 1.06 20.12
#